data_AF-A0A3D5TH32-F1
#
_entry.id   AF-A0A3D5TH32-F1
#
_cell.length_a   1.000
_cell.length_b   1.000
_cell.length_c   1.000
_cell.angle_alpha   90.00
_cell.angle_beta   90.00
_cell.angle_gamma   90.00
#
_symmetry.space_group_name_H-M   'P 1'
#
loop_
_entity.id
_entity.type
_entity.pdbx_description
1 polymer ?
#
loop_
_entity_poly.entity_id
_entity_poly.type
_entity_poly.pdbx_seq_one_letter_code
_entity_poly.pdbx_strand_id
1 'polypeptide(L)'
;MKPEKVRSEMPFGDWLTYWYENHSKTKIRPTTQETYESRIRLHIIPEIGDIPLNKLTQNDLQQFYGRLKKSGRKRFTDKYGEGLSDRMVRMCHATCRSALEKAVQGGLIRVNPAIGCKLPPKKAREMQVLTREELQRFLIQAKFEG
;
A
#
# COMPACT_ATOMS: atom_id res chain seq x y z
N MET A 1 -12.26 18.19 -7.74
CA MET A 1 -13.13 18.59 -6.62
C MET A 1 -13.10 17.49 -5.57
N LYS A 2 -12.91 17.82 -4.29
CA LYS A 2 -13.04 16.83 -3.19
C LYS A 2 -14.55 16.66 -2.92
N PRO A 3 -15.06 15.42 -2.75
CA PRO A 3 -16.48 15.22 -2.54
C PRO A 3 -16.91 15.86 -1.20
N GLU A 4 -17.87 16.78 -1.28
CA GLU A 4 -18.44 17.52 -0.15
C GLU A 4 -19.23 16.62 0.80
N LYS A 5 -19.61 15.41 0.34
CA LYS A 5 -20.31 14.39 1.13
C LYS A 5 -19.89 12.98 0.70
N VAL A 6 -19.50 12.15 1.66
CA VAL A 6 -19.20 10.72 1.44
C VAL A 6 -20.49 9.94 1.19
N ARG A 7 -20.47 9.02 0.23
CA ARG A 7 -21.64 8.20 -0.17
C ARG A 7 -21.19 6.85 -0.71
N SER A 8 -22.08 5.86 -0.70
CA SER A 8 -21.72 4.48 -1.05
C SER A 8 -21.40 4.29 -2.54
N GLU A 9 -21.98 5.12 -3.40
CA GLU A 9 -21.87 5.04 -4.86
C GLU A 9 -20.66 5.80 -5.40
N MET A 10 -19.90 6.49 -4.55
CA MET A 10 -18.73 7.24 -4.99
C MET A 10 -17.63 6.30 -5.50
N PRO A 11 -16.78 6.73 -6.45
CA PRO A 11 -15.62 5.97 -6.86
C PRO A 11 -14.73 5.61 -5.66
N PHE A 12 -14.19 4.38 -5.66
CA PHE A 12 -13.30 3.91 -4.60
C PHE A 12 -12.08 4.82 -4.44
N GLY A 13 -11.57 5.39 -5.54
CA GLY A 13 -10.45 6.34 -5.53
C GLY A 13 -10.76 7.64 -4.80
N ASP A 14 -11.98 8.16 -4.96
CA ASP A 14 -12.44 9.34 -4.23
C ASP A 14 -12.59 9.05 -2.74
N TRP A 15 -13.18 7.90 -2.40
CA TRP A 15 -13.26 7.43 -1.01
C TRP A 15 -11.87 7.26 -0.41
N LEU A 16 -10.94 6.64 -1.13
CA LEU A 16 -9.58 6.39 -0.67
C LEU A 16 -8.81 7.69 -0.43
N THR A 17 -9.02 8.69 -1.28
CA THR A 17 -8.44 10.03 -1.13
C THR A 17 -9.02 10.74 0.09
N TYR A 18 -10.35 10.74 0.24
CA TYR A 18 -11.04 11.28 1.42
C TYR A 18 -10.55 10.59 2.71
N TRP A 19 -10.49 9.26 2.69
CA TRP A 19 -10.06 8.44 3.81
C TRP A 19 -8.62 8.78 4.22
N TYR A 20 -7.72 8.87 3.24
CA TYR A 20 -6.33 9.17 3.48
C TYR A 20 -6.17 10.55 4.15
N GLU A 21 -6.74 11.60 3.57
CA GLU A 21 -6.61 12.96 4.08
C GLU A 21 -7.23 13.16 5.47
N ASN A 22 -8.42 12.58 5.71
CA ASN A 22 -9.18 12.87 6.93
C ASN A 22 -8.94 11.88 8.08
N HIS A 23 -8.50 10.65 7.79
CA HIS A 23 -8.39 9.59 8.82
C HIS A 23 -6.99 9.01 8.97
N SER A 24 -6.21 8.90 7.89
CA SER A 24 -4.89 8.26 7.93
C SER A 24 -3.75 9.24 8.12
N LYS A 25 -3.73 10.34 7.35
CA LYS A 25 -2.60 11.28 7.25
C LYS A 25 -2.22 11.91 8.58
N THR A 26 -3.21 12.27 9.39
CA THR A 26 -3.03 12.88 10.72
C THR A 26 -2.35 11.96 11.74
N LYS A 27 -2.29 10.65 11.48
CA LYS A 27 -1.77 9.63 12.41
C LYS A 27 -0.41 9.07 12.01
N ILE A 28 0.17 9.51 10.90
CA ILE A 28 1.40 8.93 10.33
C ILE A 28 2.49 9.98 10.11
N ARG A 29 3.75 9.55 10.30
CA ARG A 29 4.94 10.40 10.10
C ARG A 29 5.07 10.86 8.64
N PRO A 30 5.70 12.02 8.36
CA PRO A 30 5.82 12.55 7.00
C PRO A 30 6.41 11.56 5.98
N THR A 31 7.48 10.85 6.32
CA THR A 31 8.08 9.83 5.42
C THR A 31 7.13 8.67 5.09
N THR A 32 6.20 8.38 6.00
CA THR A 32 5.16 7.37 5.78
C THR A 32 4.05 7.93 4.87
N GLN A 33 3.75 9.22 4.96
CA GLN A 33 2.77 9.90 4.09
C GLN A 33 3.16 9.79 2.62
N GLU A 34 4.40 10.13 2.27
CA GLU A 34 4.90 10.00 0.89
C GLU A 34 4.73 8.57 0.33
N THR A 35 5.02 7.58 1.16
CA THR A 35 4.88 6.17 0.76
C THR A 35 3.42 5.76 0.60
N TYR A 36 2.50 6.32 1.40
CA TYR A 36 1.06 6.12 1.24
C TYR A 36 0.55 6.77 -0.05
N GLU A 37 0.85 8.06 -0.25
CA GLU A 37 0.44 8.83 -1.43
C GLU A 37 0.94 8.20 -2.73
N SER A 38 2.21 7.79 -2.75
CA SER A 38 2.80 7.10 -3.89
C SER A 38 2.03 5.81 -4.21
N ARG A 39 1.70 4.98 -3.21
CA ARG A 39 0.92 3.74 -3.45
C ARG A 39 -0.49 4.02 -3.94
N ILE A 40 -1.17 4.98 -3.32
CA ILE A 40 -2.54 5.36 -3.69
C ILE A 40 -2.57 5.87 -5.12
N ARG A 41 -1.70 6.83 -5.46
CA ARG A 41 -1.69 7.51 -6.76
C ARG A 41 -1.14 6.64 -7.89
N LEU A 42 -0.10 5.86 -7.65
CA LEU A 42 0.61 5.14 -8.72
C LEU A 42 0.10 3.72 -8.96
N HIS A 43 -0.55 3.11 -7.97
CA HIS A 43 -0.94 1.71 -8.03
C HIS A 43 -2.44 1.49 -7.82
N ILE A 44 -3.04 2.09 -6.80
CA ILE A 44 -4.42 1.76 -6.43
C ILE A 44 -5.44 2.50 -7.31
N ILE A 45 -5.38 3.83 -7.33
CA ILE A 45 -6.35 4.66 -8.08
C ILE A 45 -6.36 4.31 -9.57
N PRO A 46 -5.21 4.18 -10.27
CA PRO A 46 -5.22 3.93 -11.71
C PRO A 46 -5.83 2.59 -12.15
N GLU A 47 -6.00 1.64 -11.23
CA GLU A 47 -6.47 0.29 -11.58
C GLU A 47 -7.88 -0.04 -11.09
N ILE A 48 -8.23 0.44 -9.89
CA ILE A 48 -9.51 0.12 -9.25
C ILE A 48 -10.20 1.36 -8.67
N GLY A 49 -9.64 2.56 -8.88
CA GLY A 49 -10.18 3.80 -8.33
C GLY A 49 -11.56 4.17 -8.89
N ASP A 50 -11.82 3.83 -10.14
CA ASP A 50 -13.08 4.18 -10.83
C ASP A 50 -14.25 3.26 -10.46
N ILE A 51 -13.98 2.11 -9.82
CA ILE A 51 -15.03 1.19 -9.38
C ILE A 51 -15.81 1.86 -8.23
N PRO A 52 -17.16 1.93 -8.28
CA PRO A 52 -17.95 2.45 -7.17
C PRO A 52 -17.67 1.68 -5.87
N LEU A 53 -17.55 2.38 -4.74
CA LEU A 53 -17.21 1.82 -3.44
C LEU A 53 -18.15 0.66 -3.05
N ASN A 54 -19.45 0.81 -3.27
CA ASN A 54 -20.46 -0.22 -3.00
C ASN A 54 -20.52 -1.37 -4.03
N LYS A 55 -19.77 -1.27 -5.13
CA LYS A 55 -19.64 -2.31 -6.16
C LYS A 55 -18.29 -3.02 -6.13
N LEU A 56 -17.31 -2.49 -5.41
CA LEU A 56 -15.99 -3.11 -5.30
C LEU A 56 -16.08 -4.49 -4.64
N THR A 57 -15.66 -5.52 -5.36
CA THR A 57 -15.74 -6.90 -4.89
C THR A 57 -14.38 -7.44 -4.43
N GLN A 58 -14.40 -8.57 -3.72
CA GLN A 58 -13.19 -9.32 -3.39
C GLN A 58 -12.46 -9.79 -4.66
N ASN A 59 -13.18 -10.14 -5.72
CA ASN A 59 -12.60 -10.58 -6.98
C ASN A 59 -11.84 -9.43 -7.68
N ASP A 60 -12.38 -8.21 -7.65
CA ASP A 60 -11.71 -7.03 -8.22
C ASP A 60 -10.37 -6.77 -7.52
N LEU A 61 -10.37 -6.84 -6.19
CA LEU A 61 -9.15 -6.73 -5.38
C LEU A 61 -8.17 -7.87 -5.66
N GLN A 62 -8.65 -9.10 -5.79
CA GLN A 62 -7.80 -10.25 -6.07
C GLN A 62 -7.12 -10.13 -7.45
N GLN A 63 -7.87 -9.72 -8.47
CA GLN A 63 -7.35 -9.49 -9.81
C GLN A 63 -6.38 -8.32 -9.84
N PHE A 64 -6.70 -7.23 -9.14
CA PHE A 64 -5.81 -6.10 -8.94
C PHE A 64 -4.45 -6.53 -8.35
N TYR A 65 -4.45 -7.32 -7.26
CA TYR A 65 -3.19 -7.81 -6.67
C TYR A 65 -2.43 -8.73 -7.63
N GLY A 66 -3.14 -9.53 -8.43
CA GLY A 66 -2.55 -10.34 -9.48
C GLY A 66 -1.86 -9.51 -10.55
N ARG A 67 -2.48 -8.41 -11.01
CA ARG A 67 -1.90 -7.48 -11.98
C ARG A 67 -0.71 -6.73 -11.40
N LEU A 68 -0.82 -6.23 -10.16
CA LEU A 68 0.33 -5.61 -9.47
C LEU A 68 1.54 -6.53 -9.42
N LYS A 69 1.31 -7.82 -9.14
CA LYS A 69 2.38 -8.82 -9.06
C LYS A 69 3.03 -9.12 -10.42
N LYS A 70 2.28 -9.00 -11.52
CA LYS A 70 2.76 -9.27 -12.88
C LYS A 70 3.43 -8.05 -13.52
N SER A 71 2.79 -6.88 -13.47
CA SER A 71 3.19 -5.68 -14.23
C SER A 71 3.02 -4.35 -13.48
N GLY A 72 2.92 -4.39 -12.15
CA GLY A 72 2.64 -3.18 -11.35
C GLY A 72 3.84 -2.22 -11.18
N ARG A 73 5.07 -2.59 -11.55
CA ARG A 73 6.27 -1.77 -11.33
C ARG A 73 6.32 -0.62 -12.34
N LYS A 74 6.50 0.61 -11.83
CA LYS A 74 6.51 1.84 -12.64
C LYS A 74 7.90 2.42 -12.92
N ARG A 75 8.96 1.87 -12.30
CA ARG A 75 10.34 2.36 -12.38
C ARG A 75 11.32 1.20 -12.27
N PHE A 76 12.50 1.31 -12.89
CA PHE A 76 13.55 0.29 -12.83
C PHE A 76 13.08 -1.11 -13.29
N THR A 77 12.21 -1.14 -14.31
CA THR A 77 11.66 -2.37 -14.87
C THR A 77 12.71 -3.19 -15.60
N ASP A 78 13.66 -2.54 -16.24
CA ASP A 78 14.90 -3.09 -16.81
C ASP A 78 15.71 -3.89 -15.78
N LYS A 79 15.82 -3.39 -14.55
CA LYS A 79 16.65 -4.00 -13.51
C LYS A 79 15.95 -5.07 -12.68
N TYR A 80 14.65 -4.91 -12.44
CA TYR A 80 13.93 -5.75 -11.47
C TYR A 80 12.73 -6.50 -12.07
N GLY A 81 12.46 -6.34 -13.37
CA GLY A 81 11.28 -6.85 -14.06
C GLY A 81 10.05 -5.98 -13.88
N GLU A 82 8.92 -6.36 -14.49
CA GLU A 82 7.69 -5.56 -14.52
C GLU A 82 6.82 -5.71 -13.25
N GLY A 83 6.98 -6.79 -12.49
CA GLY A 83 6.12 -7.12 -11.36
C GLY A 83 6.52 -6.46 -10.03
N LEU A 84 5.54 -6.02 -9.22
CA LEU A 84 5.84 -5.53 -7.88
C LEU A 84 6.31 -6.64 -6.93
N SER A 85 7.07 -6.24 -5.91
CA SER A 85 7.49 -7.15 -4.84
C SER A 85 6.30 -7.59 -3.97
N ASP A 86 6.41 -8.78 -3.36
CA ASP A 86 5.38 -9.33 -2.46
C ASP A 86 5.03 -8.35 -1.33
N ARG A 87 6.05 -7.66 -0.81
CA ARG A 87 5.89 -6.62 0.20
C ARG A 87 5.03 -5.48 -0.33
N MET A 88 5.27 -4.98 -1.54
CA MET A 88 4.50 -3.86 -2.08
C MET A 88 3.04 -4.24 -2.34
N VAL A 89 2.79 -5.45 -2.87
CA VAL A 89 1.42 -5.97 -3.04
C VAL A 89 0.70 -6.03 -1.69
N ARG A 90 1.35 -6.57 -0.65
CA ARG A 90 0.80 -6.58 0.72
C ARG A 90 0.54 -5.19 1.29
N MET A 91 1.42 -4.22 1.00
CA MET A 91 1.24 -2.83 1.43
C MET A 91 0.06 -2.16 0.72
N CYS A 92 -0.17 -2.46 -0.57
CA CYS A 92 -1.37 -1.99 -1.28
C CYS A 92 -2.63 -2.61 -0.67
N HIS A 93 -2.60 -3.91 -0.39
CA HIS A 93 -3.71 -4.59 0.30
C HIS A 93 -4.01 -3.98 1.67
N ALA A 94 -2.99 -3.74 2.50
CA ALA A 94 -3.17 -3.15 3.83
C ALA A 94 -3.84 -1.77 3.76
N THR A 95 -3.44 -0.94 2.78
CA THR A 95 -4.08 0.35 2.52
C THR A 95 -5.55 0.19 2.12
N CYS A 96 -5.86 -0.66 1.13
CA CYS A 96 -7.25 -0.90 0.73
C CYS A 96 -8.09 -1.43 1.89
N ARG A 97 -7.60 -2.44 2.61
CA ARG A 97 -8.31 -3.06 3.74
C ARG A 97 -8.62 -2.03 4.82
N SER A 98 -7.67 -1.18 5.18
CA SER A 98 -7.87 -0.15 6.21
C SER A 98 -8.87 0.92 5.78
N ALA A 99 -8.85 1.31 4.50
CA ALA A 99 -9.82 2.26 3.96
C ALA A 99 -11.24 1.67 3.91
N LEU A 100 -11.37 0.42 3.49
CA LEU A 100 -12.66 -0.28 3.43
C LEU A 100 -13.20 -0.60 4.83
N GLU A 101 -12.33 -0.85 5.81
CA GLU A 101 -12.75 -1.00 7.21
C GLU A 101 -13.39 0.28 7.74
N LYS A 102 -12.84 1.44 7.38
CA LYS A 102 -13.47 2.73 7.71
C LYS A 102 -14.78 2.97 6.95
N ALA A 103 -14.91 2.47 5.73
CA ALA A 103 -16.17 2.55 4.99
C ALA A 103 -17.27 1.71 5.66
N VAL A 104 -16.92 0.52 6.17
CA VAL A 104 -17.85 -0.32 6.96
C VAL A 104 -18.26 0.40 8.25
N GLN A 105 -17.29 0.93 9.01
CA GLN A 105 -17.58 1.66 10.25
C GLN A 105 -18.44 2.91 10.02
N GLY A 106 -18.29 3.57 8.88
CA GLY A 106 -19.13 4.70 8.46
C GLY A 106 -20.46 4.31 7.81
N GLY A 107 -20.79 3.02 7.72
CA GLY A 107 -22.04 2.54 7.13
C GLY A 107 -22.14 2.69 5.61
N LEU A 108 -21.03 3.02 4.92
CA LEU A 108 -21.02 3.18 3.47
C LEU A 108 -21.13 1.84 2.73
N ILE A 109 -20.57 0.78 3.30
CA ILE A 109 -20.66 -0.58 2.78
C ILE A 109 -20.94 -1.55 3.93
N ARG A 110 -21.60 -2.66 3.64
CA ARG A 110 -22.00 -3.64 4.66
C ARG A 110 -20.85 -4.55 5.10
N VAL A 111 -19.95 -4.88 4.20
CA VAL A 111 -18.84 -5.81 4.43
C VAL A 111 -17.57 -5.27 3.79
N ASN A 112 -16.41 -5.64 4.34
CA ASN A 112 -15.12 -5.26 3.81
C ASN A 112 -14.69 -6.28 2.72
N PRO A 113 -14.70 -5.92 1.42
CA PRO A 113 -14.37 -6.85 0.33
C PRO A 113 -12.90 -7.29 0.33
N ALA A 114 -12.02 -6.64 1.10
CA ALA A 114 -10.63 -7.07 1.23
C ALA A 114 -10.48 -8.31 2.13
N ILE A 115 -11.48 -8.64 2.94
CA ILE A 115 -11.44 -9.86 3.77
C ILE A 115 -11.45 -11.09 2.85
N GLY A 116 -10.57 -12.07 3.11
CA GLY A 116 -10.47 -13.30 2.32
C GLY A 116 -9.61 -13.20 1.05
N CYS A 117 -9.08 -12.03 0.70
CA CYS A 117 -8.11 -11.91 -0.40
C CYS A 117 -6.85 -12.73 -0.12
N LYS A 118 -6.40 -13.52 -1.12
CA LYS A 118 -5.17 -14.29 -1.06
C LYS A 118 -3.98 -13.40 -1.45
N LEU A 119 -3.03 -13.26 -0.54
CA LEU A 119 -1.85 -12.41 -0.70
C LEU A 119 -0.58 -13.24 -0.88
N PRO A 120 0.44 -12.70 -1.58
CA PRO A 120 1.77 -13.31 -1.62
C PRO A 120 2.30 -13.62 -0.20
N PRO A 121 3.10 -14.67 -0.01
CA PRO A 121 3.62 -15.03 1.31
C PRO A 121 4.48 -13.92 1.91
N LYS A 122 4.50 -13.80 3.25
CA LYS A 122 5.42 -12.91 3.95
C LYS A 122 6.78 -13.60 4.00
N LYS A 123 7.72 -13.19 3.14
CA LYS A 123 9.11 -13.65 3.26
C LYS A 123 9.69 -13.10 4.56
N ALA A 124 10.19 -13.96 5.44
CA ALA A 124 11.01 -13.54 6.57
C ALA A 124 12.27 -12.88 5.99
N ARG A 125 12.57 -11.66 6.42
CA ARG A 125 13.87 -11.06 6.16
C ARG A 125 14.78 -11.61 7.24
N GLU A 126 15.78 -12.38 6.88
CA GLU A 126 16.92 -12.59 7.78
C GLU A 126 17.55 -11.23 8.01
N MET A 127 17.48 -10.75 9.25
CA MET A 127 18.11 -9.51 9.65
C MET A 127 19.60 -9.83 9.77
N GLN A 128 20.40 -9.44 8.79
CA GLN A 128 21.85 -9.47 8.93
C GLN A 128 22.20 -8.47 10.04
N VAL A 129 22.40 -8.99 11.24
CA VAL A 129 22.97 -8.24 12.36
C VAL A 129 24.46 -8.18 12.09
N LEU A 130 25.04 -6.97 12.09
CA LEU A 130 26.49 -6.83 12.05
C LEU A 130 27.06 -7.67 13.19
N THR A 131 27.89 -8.64 12.83
CA THR A 131 28.62 -9.45 13.81
C THR A 131 29.57 -8.54 14.60
N ARG A 132 30.00 -8.97 15.79
CA ARG A 132 30.88 -8.16 16.66
C ARG A 132 32.16 -7.76 15.93
N GLU A 133 32.63 -8.65 15.05
CA GLU A 133 33.82 -8.49 14.21
C GLU A 133 33.62 -7.42 13.12
N GLU A 134 32.44 -7.35 12.50
CA GLU A 134 32.10 -6.32 11.51
C GLU A 134 31.92 -4.94 12.14
N LEU A 135 31.38 -4.89 13.36
CA LEU A 135 31.27 -3.66 14.15
C LEU A 135 32.66 -3.10 14.51
N GLN A 136 33.61 -3.98 14.87
CA GLN A 136 34.99 -3.59 15.20
C GLN A 136 35.74 -3.04 14.00
N ARG A 137 35.60 -3.65 12.81
CA ARG A 137 36.19 -3.14 11.56
C ARG A 137 35.64 -1.76 11.21
N PHE A 138 34.34 -1.54 11.40
CA PHE A 138 33.69 -0.26 11.14
C PHE A 138 34.18 0.86 12.08
N LEU A 139 34.37 0.55 13.37
CA LEU A 139 34.87 1.50 14.37
C LEU A 139 36.34 1.88 14.18
N ILE A 140 37.16 0.97 13.63
CA ILE A 140 38.57 1.24 13.33
C ILE A 140 38.70 2.14 12.09
N GLN A 141 37.90 1.89 11.04
CA GLN A 141 37.89 2.72 9.83
C GLN A 141 37.48 4.18 10.12
N ALA A 142 36.46 4.38 10.96
CA ALA A 142 35.96 5.71 11.32
C ALA A 142 36.94 6.55 12.18
N LYS A 143 38.00 5.95 12.74
CA LYS A 143 39.04 6.67 13.49
C LYS A 143 40.23 7.12 12.66
N PHE A 144 40.34 6.70 11.40
CA PHE A 144 41.48 6.99 10.53
C PHE A 144 41.21 8.08 9.46
N GLU A 145 39.96 8.55 9.34
CA GLU A 145 39.56 9.62 8.40
C GLU A 145 39.11 10.91 9.12
N GLY A 146 39.71 11.21 10.28
CA GLY A 146 39.50 12.45 11.05
C GLY A 146 40.73 13.34 11.04
#